data_AF-A0A4Y7QBE5-F1
#
_entry.id   AF-A0A4Y7QBE5-F1
#
_cell.length_a   1.000
_cell.length_b   1.000
_cell.length_c   1.000
_cell.angle_alpha   90.00
_cell.angle_beta   90.00
_cell.angle_gamma   90.00
#
_symmetry.space_group_name_H-M   'P 1'
#
loop_
_entity.id
_entity.type
_entity.pdbx_description
1 polymer ?
#
loop_
_entity_poly.entity_id
_entity_poly.type
_entity_poly.pdbx_seq_one_letter_code
_entity_poly.pdbx_strand_id
1 'polypeptide(L)'
;MNTVPVAPSPFAALLRRSKFASWDPNIGQLYTTYGGHAHRGDWGLKRSIAKRHRNSCIKIQSIDTRFQQTEWERASHESHWMKKWSEMERDPDVSPYHQWGKTTGVQGGCGPIDSDFEIQPPQMQKLLVDDAIGQPVPNVYAMGERELRHYVDRIRKTRPEFKQFVEGEKLKEREKDLKSSEKYKLDYPLTDTQVDLFADAQNGASSDHLRFMAQRTRQKVEDPTSTTLVQVPHKNAGLSYTHSPRLQDIFLSKPLPGRIVANKAGGLASRSSGNVAAVGGFAGEISRAQSDGVQALQLGVEDATTGLKTDLGKGVFRVSRVLLEKAPRVVGPVPESLYDEGATKVKMTFRGWATANSRRENGHWPGSRAYVAQDLRQNFLPLPSVPRKNRDNLGLPKPVDGRVASNILDQLSQVLALNGRRRRGDDKL
;
A
#
# COMPACT_ATOMS: atom_id res chain seq x y z
N MET A 1 15.41 -3.48 -47.40
CA MET A 1 14.45 -2.59 -48.09
C MET A 1 13.87 -1.65 -47.05
N ASN A 2 14.28 -0.38 -47.06
CA ASN A 2 13.75 0.63 -46.13
C ASN A 2 12.34 1.00 -46.59
N THR A 3 11.32 0.49 -45.90
CA THR A 3 9.94 0.92 -46.11
C THR A 3 9.82 2.36 -45.62
N VAL A 4 9.72 3.31 -46.54
CA VAL A 4 9.41 4.71 -46.20
C VAL A 4 8.08 4.70 -45.44
N PRO A 5 8.01 5.22 -44.21
CA PRO A 5 6.78 5.23 -43.45
C PRO A 5 5.75 6.09 -44.18
N VAL A 6 4.71 5.46 -44.73
CA VAL A 6 3.60 6.16 -45.37
C VAL A 6 2.91 7.00 -44.30
N ALA A 7 2.75 8.30 -44.57
CA ALA A 7 2.09 9.21 -43.65
C ALA A 7 0.66 8.70 -43.35
N PRO A 8 0.23 8.63 -42.08
CA PRO A 8 -1.11 8.17 -41.74
C PRO A 8 -2.16 9.09 -42.38
N SER A 9 -3.28 8.53 -42.81
CA SER A 9 -4.39 9.34 -43.32
C SER A 9 -4.89 10.33 -42.27
N PRO A 10 -5.44 11.49 -42.65
CA PRO A 10 -5.94 12.48 -41.69
C PRO A 10 -7.01 11.90 -40.77
N PHE A 11 -7.84 10.98 -41.29
CA PHE A 11 -8.82 10.24 -40.48
C PHE A 11 -8.15 9.37 -39.42
N ALA A 12 -7.10 8.62 -39.76
CA ALA A 12 -6.37 7.79 -38.79
C ALA A 12 -5.72 8.64 -37.69
N ALA A 13 -5.22 9.83 -38.03
CA ALA A 13 -4.68 10.77 -37.06
C ALA A 13 -5.77 11.30 -36.10
N LEU A 14 -6.96 11.64 -36.62
CA LEU A 14 -8.10 12.05 -35.79
C LEU A 14 -8.60 10.92 -34.89
N LEU A 15 -8.74 9.70 -35.43
CA LEU A 15 -9.18 8.53 -34.67
C LEU A 15 -8.22 8.24 -33.52
N ARG A 16 -6.91 8.24 -33.77
CA ARG A 16 -5.88 8.04 -32.73
C ARG A 16 -5.95 9.06 -31.59
N ARG A 17 -6.38 10.28 -31.88
CA ARG A 17 -6.51 11.38 -30.90
C ARG A 17 -7.91 11.45 -30.26
N SER A 18 -8.85 10.63 -30.72
CA SER A 18 -10.21 10.65 -30.20
C SER A 18 -10.27 10.07 -28.79
N LYS A 19 -11.20 10.58 -27.97
CA LYS A 19 -11.47 10.03 -26.61
C LYS A 19 -11.99 8.59 -26.65
N PHE A 20 -12.50 8.16 -27.80
CA PHE A 20 -12.94 6.78 -27.99
C PHE A 20 -11.75 5.83 -28.16
N ALA A 21 -10.67 6.26 -28.82
CA ALA A 21 -9.46 5.44 -28.98
C ALA A 21 -8.68 5.20 -27.68
N SER A 22 -8.95 5.97 -26.63
CA SER A 22 -8.40 5.70 -25.29
C SER A 22 -9.16 4.61 -24.53
N TRP A 23 -10.29 4.12 -25.04
CA TRP A 23 -11.00 2.98 -24.43
C TRP A 23 -10.21 1.69 -24.68
N ASP A 24 -9.92 0.99 -23.59
CA ASP A 24 -9.36 -0.36 -23.59
C ASP A 24 -10.17 -1.19 -22.60
N PRO A 25 -10.78 -2.31 -23.01
CA PRO A 25 -11.57 -3.16 -22.11
C PRO A 25 -10.74 -3.73 -20.95
N ASN A 26 -9.42 -3.80 -21.09
CA ASN A 26 -8.53 -4.28 -20.04
C ASN A 26 -8.23 -3.23 -18.97
N ILE A 27 -8.69 -1.98 -19.15
CA ILE A 27 -8.50 -0.90 -18.19
C ILE A 27 -9.85 -0.61 -17.55
N GLY A 28 -9.89 -0.67 -16.21
CA GLY A 28 -11.07 -0.33 -15.40
C GLY A 28 -11.40 1.18 -15.40
N GLN A 29 -11.47 1.82 -16.57
CA GLN A 29 -11.67 3.25 -16.72
C GLN A 29 -13.13 3.65 -16.45
N LEU A 30 -13.30 4.75 -15.71
CA LEU A 30 -14.60 5.36 -15.48
C LEU A 30 -14.87 6.45 -16.50
N TYR A 31 -16.06 6.42 -17.07
CA TYR A 31 -16.56 7.45 -17.98
C TYR A 31 -17.66 8.27 -17.30
N THR A 32 -17.72 9.56 -17.63
CA THR A 32 -18.73 10.50 -17.15
C THR A 32 -19.35 11.26 -18.32
N THR A 33 -20.60 11.69 -18.14
CA THR A 33 -21.32 12.55 -19.08
C THR A 33 -21.98 13.70 -18.31
N TYR A 34 -22.27 14.80 -19.00
CA TYR A 34 -22.70 16.05 -18.37
C TYR A 34 -23.97 16.60 -19.01
N GLY A 35 -24.68 17.44 -18.25
CA GLY A 35 -25.77 18.27 -18.75
C GLY A 35 -26.89 17.50 -19.48
N GLY A 36 -27.23 17.97 -20.69
CA GLY A 36 -28.28 17.39 -21.52
C GLY A 36 -27.93 16.03 -22.14
N HIS A 37 -26.65 15.73 -22.37
CA HIS A 37 -26.20 14.44 -22.89
C HIS A 37 -26.52 13.32 -21.90
N ALA A 38 -26.28 13.56 -20.60
CA ALA A 38 -26.68 12.66 -19.52
C ALA A 38 -28.18 12.33 -19.59
N HIS A 39 -29.05 13.33 -19.77
CA HIS A 39 -30.50 13.13 -19.83
C HIS A 39 -30.94 12.33 -21.06
N ARG A 40 -30.23 12.44 -22.18
CA ARG A 40 -30.47 11.68 -23.41
C ARG A 40 -29.87 10.27 -23.39
N GLY A 41 -29.06 9.96 -22.37
CA GLY A 41 -28.29 8.72 -22.34
C GLY A 41 -27.14 8.70 -23.35
N ASP A 42 -26.66 9.87 -23.75
CA ASP A 42 -25.52 10.03 -24.64
C ASP A 42 -24.21 10.08 -23.83
N TRP A 43 -23.35 9.09 -24.09
CA TRP A 43 -22.07 8.90 -23.43
C TRP A 43 -20.90 8.99 -24.42
N GLY A 44 -21.13 9.43 -25.66
CA GLY A 44 -20.13 9.41 -26.72
C GLY A 44 -19.75 8.00 -27.18
N LEU A 45 -20.69 7.06 -27.02
CA LEU A 45 -20.54 5.65 -27.42
C LEU A 45 -21.33 5.36 -28.68
N LYS A 46 -21.18 4.15 -29.21
CA LYS A 46 -21.91 3.71 -30.42
C LYS A 46 -23.43 3.79 -30.25
N ARG A 47 -23.95 3.51 -29.04
CA ARG A 47 -25.38 3.51 -28.73
C ARG A 47 -25.63 4.27 -27.43
N SER A 48 -26.85 4.79 -27.27
CA SER A 48 -27.26 5.43 -26.03
C SER A 48 -27.50 4.40 -24.92
N ILE A 49 -27.23 4.81 -23.69
CA ILE A 49 -27.36 3.97 -22.49
C ILE A 49 -28.61 4.42 -21.70
N ALA A 50 -29.35 3.47 -21.12
CA ALA A 50 -30.56 3.74 -20.35
C ALA A 50 -30.34 4.60 -19.09
N LYS A 51 -29.10 4.79 -18.65
CA LYS A 51 -28.74 5.61 -17.48
C LYS A 51 -28.81 7.09 -17.80
N ARG A 52 -29.87 7.75 -17.31
CA ARG A 52 -30.19 9.17 -17.61
C ARG A 52 -29.93 10.16 -16.47
N HIS A 53 -29.20 9.76 -15.44
CA HIS A 53 -28.93 10.61 -14.27
C HIS A 53 -27.66 11.46 -14.43
N ARG A 54 -27.75 12.73 -13.98
CA ARG A 54 -26.60 13.65 -13.90
C ARG A 54 -25.53 13.10 -12.96
N ASN A 55 -24.27 13.46 -13.21
CA ASN A 55 -23.10 13.08 -12.39
C ASN A 55 -22.95 11.56 -12.20
N SER A 56 -23.50 10.77 -13.11
CA SER A 56 -23.31 9.34 -13.07
C SER A 56 -21.98 8.94 -13.72
N CYS A 57 -21.39 7.88 -13.19
CA CYS A 57 -20.19 7.27 -13.75
C CYS A 57 -20.52 5.84 -14.20
N ILE A 58 -19.93 5.41 -15.31
CA ILE A 58 -20.05 4.05 -15.83
C ILE A 58 -18.67 3.47 -16.13
N LYS A 59 -18.56 2.15 -16.05
CA LYS A 59 -17.45 1.36 -16.62
C LYS A 59 -17.98 0.67 -17.87
N ILE A 60 -17.20 0.61 -18.94
CA ILE A 60 -17.61 0.01 -20.21
C ILE A 60 -16.83 -1.28 -20.41
N GLN A 61 -17.54 -2.40 -20.48
CA GLN A 61 -16.92 -3.72 -20.69
C GLN A 61 -16.75 -4.02 -22.17
N SER A 62 -17.79 -3.75 -22.97
CA SER A 62 -17.75 -3.92 -24.42
C SER A 62 -18.59 -2.85 -25.12
N ILE A 63 -18.06 -2.27 -26.19
CA ILE A 63 -18.75 -1.20 -26.94
C ILE A 63 -19.96 -1.75 -27.70
N ASP A 64 -19.82 -2.94 -28.29
CA ASP A 64 -20.87 -3.59 -29.08
C ASP A 64 -20.71 -5.11 -28.95
N THR A 65 -21.69 -5.74 -28.32
CA THR A 65 -21.78 -7.20 -28.22
C THR A 65 -22.34 -7.82 -29.48
N ARG A 66 -22.32 -9.16 -29.55
CA ARG A 66 -23.05 -9.92 -30.59
C ARG A 66 -24.55 -9.61 -30.61
N PHE A 67 -25.10 -9.19 -29.46
CA PHE A 67 -26.50 -8.78 -29.32
C PHE A 67 -26.74 -7.31 -29.69
N GLN A 68 -25.73 -6.63 -30.24
CA GLN A 68 -25.80 -5.22 -30.62
C GLN A 68 -26.10 -4.29 -29.44
N GLN A 69 -25.64 -4.65 -28.25
CA GLN A 69 -25.78 -3.87 -27.02
C GLN A 69 -24.40 -3.47 -26.49
N THR A 70 -24.31 -2.29 -25.90
CA THR A 70 -23.13 -1.86 -25.16
C THR A 70 -23.22 -2.43 -23.74
N GLU A 71 -22.23 -3.24 -23.32
CA GLU A 71 -22.15 -3.72 -21.95
C GLU A 71 -21.45 -2.69 -21.07
N TRP A 72 -22.14 -2.30 -20.01
CA TRP A 72 -21.64 -1.32 -19.07
C TRP A 72 -22.07 -1.66 -17.65
N GLU A 73 -21.29 -1.19 -16.70
CA GLU A 73 -21.52 -1.36 -15.28
C GLU A 73 -21.65 0.02 -14.60
N ARG A 74 -22.44 0.08 -13.53
CA ARG A 74 -22.52 1.28 -12.70
C ARG A 74 -21.25 1.44 -11.87
N ALA A 75 -20.52 2.53 -12.10
CA ALA A 75 -19.27 2.84 -11.40
C ALA A 75 -19.38 4.02 -10.41
N SER A 76 -20.58 4.26 -9.85
CA SER A 76 -20.79 5.41 -8.95
C SER A 76 -20.16 5.19 -7.57
N HIS A 77 -19.93 3.95 -7.17
CA HIS A 77 -19.36 3.65 -5.87
C HIS A 77 -17.88 4.02 -5.86
N GLU A 78 -17.16 3.68 -6.92
CA GLU A 78 -15.75 3.97 -7.14
C GLU A 78 -15.50 5.47 -7.25
N SER A 79 -16.35 6.20 -7.99
CA SER A 79 -16.21 7.66 -8.08
C SER A 79 -16.49 8.36 -6.74
N HIS A 80 -17.49 7.90 -5.98
CA HIS A 80 -17.73 8.43 -4.63
C HIS A 80 -16.62 8.04 -3.65
N TRP A 81 -16.05 6.84 -3.77
CA TRP A 81 -14.91 6.40 -2.97
C TRP A 81 -13.73 7.34 -3.18
N MET A 82 -13.38 7.63 -4.44
CA MET A 82 -12.28 8.54 -4.79
C MET A 82 -12.55 9.97 -4.31
N LYS A 83 -13.80 10.46 -4.41
CA LYS A 83 -14.17 11.77 -3.86
C LYS A 83 -14.00 11.83 -2.35
N LYS A 84 -14.54 10.85 -1.63
CA LYS A 84 -14.37 10.74 -0.17
C LYS A 84 -12.90 10.59 0.21
N TRP A 85 -12.10 9.90 -0.61
CA TRP A 85 -10.65 9.83 -0.45
C TRP A 85 -10.00 11.20 -0.55
N SER A 86 -10.31 11.97 -1.61
CA SER A 86 -9.79 13.32 -1.78
C SER A 86 -10.20 14.27 -0.65
N GLU A 87 -11.41 14.12 -0.10
CA GLU A 87 -11.91 14.91 1.02
C GLU A 87 -11.19 14.62 2.35
N MET A 88 -10.58 13.43 2.51
CA MET A 88 -9.75 13.12 3.68
C MET A 88 -8.40 13.83 3.66
N GLU A 89 -7.95 14.30 2.48
CA GLU A 89 -6.69 15.01 2.28
C GLU A 89 -5.49 14.31 2.95
N ARG A 90 -5.45 12.97 2.89
CA ARG A 90 -4.44 12.17 3.59
C ARG A 90 -3.74 11.19 2.65
N ASP A 91 -2.42 11.28 2.63
CA ASP A 91 -1.60 10.36 1.86
C ASP A 91 -1.49 8.99 2.56
N PRO A 92 -1.65 7.89 1.80
CA PRO A 92 -1.45 6.56 2.34
C PRO A 92 0.03 6.30 2.59
N ASP A 93 0.36 5.80 3.78
CA ASP A 93 1.64 5.18 4.04
C ASP A 93 1.68 3.85 3.27
N VAL A 94 2.82 3.55 2.65
CA VAL A 94 3.10 2.25 2.04
C VAL A 94 4.19 1.58 2.88
N SER A 95 3.92 0.38 3.34
CA SER A 95 4.89 -0.40 4.10
C SER A 95 5.50 -1.48 3.20
N PRO A 96 6.84 -1.64 3.20
CA PRO A 96 7.53 -2.61 2.34
C PRO A 96 7.14 -4.08 2.65
N TYR A 97 6.58 -4.33 3.84
CA TYR A 97 6.17 -5.67 4.26
C TYR A 97 4.81 -6.09 3.67
N HIS A 98 4.00 -5.15 3.20
CA HIS A 98 2.68 -5.43 2.65
C HIS A 98 2.74 -5.70 1.14
N GLN A 99 1.68 -6.28 0.58
CA GLN A 99 1.65 -6.71 -0.83
C GLN A 99 1.99 -5.56 -1.78
N TRP A 100 1.37 -4.40 -1.60
CA TRP A 100 1.65 -3.24 -2.44
C TRP A 100 3.09 -2.74 -2.31
N GLY A 101 3.64 -2.72 -1.10
CA GLY A 101 5.05 -2.37 -0.87
C GLY A 101 6.03 -3.35 -1.52
N LYS A 102 5.67 -4.63 -1.63
CA LYS A 102 6.46 -5.62 -2.40
C LYS A 102 6.37 -5.37 -3.91
N THR A 103 5.20 -4.92 -4.39
CA THR A 103 5.00 -4.58 -5.81
C THR A 103 5.76 -3.31 -6.21
N THR A 104 5.81 -2.31 -5.34
CA THR A 104 6.58 -1.08 -5.55
C THR A 104 8.08 -1.24 -5.23
N GLY A 105 8.45 -2.34 -4.56
CA GLY A 105 9.82 -2.64 -4.17
C GLY A 105 10.28 -1.85 -2.94
N VAL A 106 11.51 -2.13 -2.47
CA VAL A 106 12.13 -1.49 -1.30
C VAL A 106 12.14 0.05 -1.41
N GLN A 107 12.05 0.58 -2.63
CA GLN A 107 12.08 2.00 -2.93
C GLN A 107 10.72 2.70 -2.97
N GLY A 108 9.61 1.96 -2.82
CA GLY A 108 8.28 2.53 -2.60
C GLY A 108 8.21 3.45 -1.37
N GLY A 109 9.24 3.47 -0.51
CA GLY A 109 9.38 4.41 0.60
C GLY A 109 9.85 5.81 0.19
N CYS A 110 10.77 5.93 -0.78
CA CYS A 110 11.60 7.13 -0.97
C CYS A 110 11.75 7.64 -2.41
N GLY A 111 11.13 7.00 -3.41
CA GLY A 111 11.10 7.61 -4.74
C GLY A 111 10.38 8.95 -4.69
N PRO A 112 10.96 10.04 -5.25
CA PRO A 112 10.29 11.32 -5.31
C PRO A 112 8.96 11.10 -6.03
N ILE A 113 7.87 11.44 -5.36
CA ILE A 113 6.60 11.62 -6.07
C ILE A 113 6.87 12.75 -7.04
N ASP A 114 6.47 12.55 -8.30
CA ASP A 114 6.64 13.42 -9.46
C ASP A 114 5.88 14.76 -9.28
N SER A 115 6.23 15.48 -8.22
CA SER A 115 5.83 16.84 -8.02
C SER A 115 6.84 17.66 -8.81
N ASP A 116 6.47 18.05 -10.03
CA ASP A 116 7.17 19.07 -10.83
C ASP A 116 7.43 20.37 -10.03
N PHE A 117 6.74 20.55 -8.89
CA PHE A 117 6.91 21.67 -7.97
C PHE A 117 7.99 21.46 -6.90
N GLU A 118 8.56 20.25 -6.76
CA GLU A 118 9.70 20.03 -5.88
C GLU A 118 10.98 20.36 -6.65
N ILE A 119 11.48 21.59 -6.49
CA ILE A 119 12.78 22.00 -7.04
C ILE A 119 13.87 21.24 -6.29
N GLN A 120 14.16 20.03 -6.74
CA GLN A 120 15.29 19.29 -6.23
C GLN A 120 16.57 19.77 -6.91
N PRO A 121 17.67 19.95 -6.17
CA PRO A 121 18.94 20.32 -6.79
C PRO A 121 19.34 19.23 -7.82
N PRO A 122 19.91 19.60 -8.97
CA PRO A 122 20.17 18.68 -10.10
C PRO A 122 21.09 17.51 -9.72
N GLN A 123 21.93 17.68 -8.69
CA GLN A 123 22.77 16.61 -8.14
C GLN A 123 21.93 15.55 -7.38
N MET A 124 20.89 15.97 -6.67
CA MET A 124 19.94 15.04 -6.04
C MET A 124 19.07 14.35 -7.10
N GLN A 125 18.64 15.03 -8.16
CA GLN A 125 17.89 14.38 -9.24
C GLN A 125 18.68 13.24 -9.88
N LYS A 126 19.99 13.40 -10.12
CA LYS A 126 20.80 12.31 -10.72
C LYS A 126 20.98 11.13 -9.77
N LEU A 127 21.29 11.39 -8.49
CA LEU A 127 21.38 10.35 -7.46
C LEU A 127 20.03 9.66 -7.23
N LEU A 128 18.93 10.41 -7.23
CA LEU A 128 17.58 9.87 -7.08
C LEU A 128 17.09 9.19 -8.36
N VAL A 129 17.53 9.54 -9.55
CA VAL A 129 17.19 8.78 -10.76
C VAL A 129 17.92 7.43 -10.74
N ASP A 130 19.18 7.39 -10.30
CA ASP A 130 19.94 6.14 -10.15
C ASP A 130 19.49 5.30 -8.93
N ASP A 131 19.01 5.94 -7.83
CA ASP A 131 18.55 5.28 -6.60
C ASP A 131 17.02 5.11 -6.48
N ALA A 132 16.19 5.82 -7.26
CA ALA A 132 14.71 5.73 -7.22
C ALA A 132 14.12 5.07 -8.47
N ILE A 133 14.83 5.06 -9.60
CA ILE A 133 14.64 3.99 -10.58
C ILE A 133 15.36 2.80 -9.99
N GLY A 134 14.69 2.10 -9.07
CA GLY A 134 15.22 0.88 -8.52
C GLY A 134 15.71 0.03 -9.65
N GLN A 135 16.93 -0.50 -9.46
CA GLN A 135 17.58 -1.51 -10.30
C GLN A 135 16.52 -2.10 -11.22
N PRO A 136 16.43 -1.70 -12.52
CA PRO A 136 15.22 -1.85 -13.33
C PRO A 136 15.00 -3.32 -13.65
N VAL A 137 14.69 -4.09 -12.63
CA VAL A 137 14.59 -5.53 -12.67
C VAL A 137 13.10 -5.80 -12.76
N PRO A 138 12.67 -6.59 -13.74
CA PRO A 138 11.29 -7.01 -13.83
C PRO A 138 10.78 -7.53 -12.48
N ASN A 139 9.63 -7.03 -12.03
CA ASN A 139 9.09 -7.44 -10.73
C ASN A 139 8.59 -8.88 -10.79
N VAL A 140 9.40 -9.80 -10.29
CA VAL A 140 9.14 -11.24 -10.25
C VAL A 140 7.85 -11.56 -9.48
N TYR A 141 7.52 -10.77 -8.45
CA TYR A 141 6.31 -10.97 -7.64
C TYR A 141 5.03 -10.55 -8.36
N ALA A 142 5.14 -9.73 -9.40
CA ALA A 142 4.01 -9.29 -10.21
C ALA A 142 3.75 -10.21 -11.42
N MET A 143 4.66 -11.13 -11.75
CA MET A 143 4.54 -12.01 -12.90
C MET A 143 3.54 -13.14 -12.64
N GLY A 144 2.73 -13.48 -13.65
CA GLY A 144 1.98 -14.73 -13.64
C GLY A 144 2.90 -15.95 -13.69
N GLU A 145 2.43 -17.13 -13.27
CA GLU A 145 3.28 -18.34 -13.22
C GLU A 145 3.90 -18.70 -14.58
N ARG A 146 3.16 -18.55 -15.68
CA ARG A 146 3.65 -18.80 -17.04
C ARG A 146 4.72 -17.80 -17.45
N GLU A 147 4.50 -16.52 -17.15
CA GLU A 147 5.46 -15.45 -17.41
C GLU A 147 6.74 -15.67 -16.61
N LEU A 148 6.60 -16.07 -15.35
CA LEU A 148 7.70 -16.41 -14.46
C LEU A 148 8.55 -17.57 -15.03
N ARG A 149 7.91 -18.65 -15.52
CA ARG A 149 8.64 -19.75 -16.16
C ARG A 149 9.44 -19.28 -17.38
N HIS A 150 8.80 -18.52 -18.27
CA HIS A 150 9.50 -17.95 -19.44
C HIS A 150 10.61 -16.98 -19.06
N TYR A 151 10.43 -16.22 -17.98
CA TYR A 151 11.44 -15.33 -17.44
C TYR A 151 12.64 -16.10 -16.89
N VAL A 152 12.42 -17.17 -16.12
CA VAL A 152 13.48 -18.04 -15.62
C VAL A 152 14.25 -18.70 -16.76
N ASP A 153 13.56 -19.21 -17.78
CA ASP A 153 14.22 -19.80 -18.95
C ASP A 153 15.06 -18.77 -19.71
N ARG A 154 14.60 -17.52 -19.79
CA ARG A 154 15.36 -16.42 -20.38
C ARG A 154 16.61 -16.11 -19.56
N ILE A 155 16.51 -16.06 -18.23
CA ILE A 155 17.67 -15.83 -17.34
C ILE A 155 18.69 -16.96 -17.45
N ARG A 156 18.24 -18.22 -17.57
CA ARG A 156 19.15 -19.36 -17.71
C ARG A 156 20.01 -19.26 -18.97
N LYS A 157 19.45 -18.75 -20.07
CA LYS A 157 20.20 -18.50 -21.32
C LYS A 157 21.27 -17.42 -21.17
N THR A 158 21.14 -16.53 -20.19
CA THR A 158 22.07 -15.41 -19.95
C THR A 158 23.19 -15.74 -18.96
N ARG A 159 23.27 -17.01 -18.52
CA ARG A 159 24.31 -17.50 -17.61
C ARG A 159 25.76 -17.27 -18.08
N PRO A 160 26.15 -17.45 -19.36
CA PRO A 160 27.54 -17.19 -19.77
C PRO A 160 27.92 -15.72 -19.65
N GLU A 161 27.01 -14.81 -20.03
CA GLU A 161 27.19 -13.36 -19.87
C GLU A 161 27.29 -12.98 -18.40
N PHE A 162 26.48 -13.61 -17.53
CA PHE A 162 26.56 -13.40 -16.09
C PHE A 162 27.91 -13.85 -15.52
N LYS A 163 28.45 -14.99 -15.99
CA LYS A 163 29.77 -15.47 -15.56
C LYS A 163 30.87 -14.43 -15.84
N GLN A 164 30.89 -13.89 -17.06
CA GLN A 164 31.82 -12.83 -17.47
C GLN A 164 31.64 -11.56 -16.63
N PHE A 165 30.39 -11.21 -16.30
CA PHE A 165 30.10 -10.08 -15.43
C PHE A 165 30.68 -10.26 -14.02
N VAL A 166 30.48 -11.42 -13.39
CA VAL A 166 31.02 -11.70 -12.04
C VAL A 166 32.55 -11.75 -12.04
N GLU A 167 33.16 -12.38 -13.06
CA GLU A 167 34.61 -12.35 -13.26
C GLU A 167 35.13 -10.91 -13.35
N GLY A 168 34.46 -10.06 -14.13
CA GLY A 168 34.80 -8.64 -14.26
C GLY A 168 34.63 -7.84 -12.97
N GLU A 169 33.56 -8.07 -12.19
CA GLU A 169 33.35 -7.38 -10.90
C GLU A 169 34.40 -7.79 -9.86
N LYS A 170 34.73 -9.08 -9.76
CA LYS A 170 35.79 -9.56 -8.85
C LYS A 170 37.17 -9.04 -9.20
N LEU A 171 37.46 -8.90 -10.50
CA LEU A 171 38.69 -8.24 -10.95
C LEU A 171 38.74 -6.77 -10.51
N LYS A 172 37.62 -6.02 -10.65
CA LYS A 172 37.55 -4.62 -10.19
C LYS A 172 37.66 -4.50 -8.67
N GLU A 173 37.05 -5.39 -7.90
CA GLU A 173 37.19 -5.41 -6.44
C GLU A 173 38.65 -5.65 -6.05
N ARG A 174 39.29 -6.65 -6.67
CA ARG A 174 40.70 -6.94 -6.45
C ARG A 174 41.63 -5.80 -6.85
N GLU A 175 41.33 -5.08 -7.93
CA GLU A 175 42.05 -3.86 -8.32
C GLU A 175 41.88 -2.72 -7.31
N LYS A 176 40.68 -2.55 -6.75
CA LYS A 176 40.45 -1.56 -5.69
C LYS A 176 41.21 -1.94 -4.42
N ASP A 177 41.21 -3.22 -4.07
CA ASP A 177 41.96 -3.74 -2.93
C ASP A 177 43.46 -3.51 -3.13
N LEU A 178 44.00 -3.79 -4.32
CA LEU A 178 45.41 -3.52 -4.68
C LEU A 178 45.76 -2.04 -4.60
N LYS A 179 44.90 -1.14 -5.10
CA LYS A 179 45.09 0.31 -4.98
C LYS A 179 45.02 0.78 -3.53
N SER A 180 44.18 0.17 -2.71
CA SER A 180 44.12 0.44 -1.27
C SER A 180 45.31 -0.16 -0.51
N SER A 181 45.89 -1.24 -1.03
CA SER A 181 47.01 -1.98 -0.47
C SER A 181 48.36 -1.55 -1.01
N GLU A 182 48.49 -0.48 -1.80
CA GLU A 182 49.79 0.11 -2.20
C GLU A 182 50.67 0.50 -0.99
N LYS A 183 50.11 0.49 0.23
CA LYS A 183 50.84 0.59 1.49
C LYS A 183 51.61 -0.69 1.88
N TYR A 184 51.28 -1.84 1.31
CA TYR A 184 51.88 -3.15 1.53
C TYR A 184 52.07 -3.88 0.19
N LYS A 185 53.29 -3.84 -0.36
CA LYS A 185 53.67 -4.50 -1.61
C LYS A 185 53.54 -6.03 -1.49
N LEU A 186 52.45 -6.58 -2.00
CA LEU A 186 52.24 -8.02 -2.12
C LEU A 186 52.09 -8.35 -3.62
N ASP A 187 53.18 -8.83 -4.22
CA ASP A 187 53.22 -9.25 -5.64
C ASP A 187 52.52 -10.61 -5.80
N TYR A 188 51.20 -10.60 -6.01
CA TYR A 188 50.47 -11.78 -6.48
C TYR A 188 50.08 -11.59 -7.95
N PRO A 189 50.47 -12.49 -8.86
CA PRO A 189 50.07 -12.39 -10.27
C PRO A 189 48.55 -12.51 -10.41
N LEU A 190 47.94 -11.58 -11.18
CA LEU A 190 46.55 -11.66 -11.65
C LEU A 190 46.45 -12.85 -12.62
N THR A 191 46.32 -14.06 -12.08
CA THR A 191 45.96 -15.23 -12.88
C THR A 191 44.45 -15.38 -12.93
N ASP A 192 43.99 -15.85 -14.08
CA ASP A 192 42.61 -16.06 -14.51
C ASP A 192 41.77 -16.71 -13.38
N THR A 193 41.04 -15.89 -12.64
CA THR A 193 40.15 -16.36 -11.58
C THR A 193 38.92 -16.93 -12.24
N GLN A 194 38.98 -18.22 -12.63
CA GLN A 194 37.78 -18.96 -12.98
C GLN A 194 36.84 -18.93 -11.79
N VAL A 195 35.74 -18.19 -11.91
CA VAL A 195 34.73 -18.12 -10.87
C VAL A 195 33.83 -19.34 -10.97
N ASP A 196 33.84 -20.18 -9.94
CA ASP A 196 32.80 -21.18 -9.75
C ASP A 196 31.51 -20.50 -9.23
N LEU A 197 30.53 -20.37 -10.13
CA LEU A 197 29.23 -19.79 -9.83
C LEU A 197 28.46 -20.55 -8.73
N PHE A 198 28.69 -21.86 -8.59
CA PHE A 198 27.99 -22.64 -7.57
C PHE A 198 28.54 -22.32 -6.18
N ALA A 199 29.86 -22.34 -6.01
CA ALA A 199 30.51 -21.93 -4.76
C ALA A 199 30.13 -20.49 -4.38
N ASP A 200 30.09 -19.58 -5.34
CA ASP A 200 29.71 -18.18 -5.12
C ASP A 200 28.26 -18.03 -4.63
N ALA A 201 27.32 -18.82 -5.19
CA ALA A 201 25.93 -18.83 -4.77
C ALA A 201 25.73 -19.40 -3.34
N GLN A 202 26.53 -20.40 -2.95
CA GLN A 202 26.47 -20.98 -1.60
C GLN A 202 26.97 -20.04 -0.52
N ASN A 203 27.90 -19.13 -0.87
CA ASN A 203 28.44 -18.14 0.06
C ASN A 203 27.43 -17.03 0.41
N GLY A 204 26.24 -17.01 -0.22
CA GLY A 204 25.06 -16.25 0.22
C GLY A 204 25.18 -14.72 0.19
N ALA A 205 26.34 -14.16 -0.15
CA ALA A 205 26.65 -12.74 0.00
C ALA A 205 26.59 -11.94 -1.31
N SER A 206 26.58 -12.59 -2.47
CA SER A 206 26.63 -11.89 -3.75
C SER A 206 25.25 -11.39 -4.21
N SER A 207 25.05 -10.08 -4.12
CA SER A 207 23.96 -9.37 -4.80
C SER A 207 24.22 -9.15 -6.31
N ASP A 208 25.25 -9.81 -6.86
CA ASP A 208 25.73 -9.55 -8.23
C ASP A 208 24.70 -9.94 -9.28
N HIS A 209 23.85 -10.94 -9.00
CA HIS A 209 22.75 -11.29 -9.90
C HIS A 209 21.75 -10.13 -10.07
N LEU A 210 21.43 -9.37 -9.02
CA LEU A 210 20.56 -8.21 -9.12
C LEU A 210 21.26 -7.10 -9.91
N ARG A 211 22.53 -6.84 -9.61
CA ARG A 211 23.36 -5.82 -10.29
C ARG A 211 23.47 -6.10 -11.79
N PHE A 212 23.71 -7.36 -12.16
CA PHE A 212 23.73 -7.81 -13.56
C PHE A 212 22.38 -7.58 -14.25
N MET A 213 21.28 -8.00 -13.62
CA MET A 213 19.95 -7.85 -14.21
C MET A 213 19.56 -6.39 -14.36
N ALA A 214 19.95 -5.53 -13.42
CA ALA A 214 19.75 -4.10 -13.49
C ALA A 214 20.58 -3.46 -14.59
N GLN A 215 21.87 -3.80 -14.71
CA GLN A 215 22.72 -3.30 -15.78
C GLN A 215 22.17 -3.70 -17.15
N ARG A 216 21.78 -4.96 -17.33
CA ARG A 216 21.21 -5.43 -18.59
C ARG A 216 19.93 -4.71 -18.94
N THR A 217 19.06 -4.50 -17.95
CA THR A 217 17.80 -3.81 -18.22
C THR A 217 18.02 -2.32 -18.46
N ARG A 218 18.96 -1.69 -17.75
CA ARG A 218 19.42 -0.32 -18.02
C ARG A 218 19.93 -0.18 -19.46
N GLN A 219 20.80 -1.07 -19.92
CA GLN A 219 21.26 -1.09 -21.31
C GLN A 219 20.11 -1.21 -22.31
N LYS A 220 19.10 -2.05 -22.01
CA LYS A 220 17.91 -2.17 -22.86
C LYS A 220 17.01 -0.95 -22.85
N VAL A 221 17.02 -0.16 -21.78
CA VAL A 221 16.16 1.03 -21.64
C VAL A 221 16.86 2.26 -22.21
N GLU A 222 18.19 2.35 -22.05
CA GLU A 222 19.02 3.42 -22.59
C GLU A 222 19.29 3.27 -24.10
N ASP A 223 19.07 2.10 -24.68
CA ASP A 223 19.17 1.90 -26.13
C ASP A 223 18.13 2.77 -26.86
N PRO A 224 18.56 3.72 -27.70
CA PRO A 224 17.64 4.64 -28.40
C PRO A 224 16.70 3.92 -29.38
N THR A 225 17.02 2.69 -29.79
CA THR A 225 16.17 1.87 -30.66
C THR A 225 15.16 1.03 -29.88
N SER A 226 15.30 0.97 -28.56
CA SER A 226 14.44 0.17 -27.71
C SER A 226 13.07 0.81 -27.52
N THR A 227 12.06 -0.03 -27.58
CA THR A 227 10.67 0.31 -27.24
C THR A 227 10.29 -0.17 -25.83
N THR A 228 11.28 -0.60 -25.05
CA THR A 228 11.06 -1.18 -23.72
C THR A 228 10.75 -0.08 -22.71
N LEU A 229 9.57 -0.16 -22.09
CA LEU A 229 9.18 0.73 -21.00
C LEU A 229 9.42 0.06 -19.65
N VAL A 230 10.06 0.78 -18.72
CA VAL A 230 10.20 0.33 -17.33
C VAL A 230 8.89 0.61 -16.60
N GLN A 231 8.36 -0.41 -15.94
CA GLN A 231 7.19 -0.26 -15.09
C GLN A 231 7.63 0.33 -13.75
N VAL A 232 7.27 1.60 -13.51
CA VAL A 232 7.43 2.24 -12.20
C VAL A 232 6.04 2.42 -11.59
N PRO A 233 5.57 1.47 -10.76
CA PRO A 233 4.26 1.61 -10.13
C PRO A 233 4.27 2.83 -9.19
N HIS A 234 3.20 3.62 -9.25
CA HIS A 234 3.07 4.80 -8.40
C HIS A 234 3.05 4.40 -6.92
N LYS A 235 3.84 5.08 -6.07
CA LYS A 235 3.94 4.81 -4.63
C LYS A 235 2.56 4.60 -3.98
N ASN A 236 1.66 5.56 -4.14
CA ASN A 236 0.33 5.53 -3.54
C ASN A 236 -0.76 4.89 -4.42
N ALA A 237 -0.39 4.12 -5.46
CA ALA A 237 -1.34 3.53 -6.43
C ALA A 237 -2.29 4.55 -7.10
N GLY A 238 -1.87 5.81 -7.27
CA GLY A 238 -2.71 6.88 -7.82
C GLY A 238 -3.81 7.40 -6.89
N LEU A 239 -3.80 7.02 -5.61
CA LEU A 239 -4.79 7.50 -4.62
C LEU A 239 -4.60 8.97 -4.26
N SER A 240 -3.36 9.42 -4.21
CA SER A 240 -3.01 10.82 -3.95
C SER A 240 -1.76 11.18 -4.73
N TYR A 241 -1.81 12.37 -5.32
CA TYR A 241 -0.69 13.04 -5.99
C TYR A 241 -0.16 14.23 -5.18
N THR A 242 -0.91 14.67 -4.18
CA THR A 242 -0.43 15.70 -3.25
C THR A 242 0.58 15.08 -2.30
N HIS A 243 1.60 15.84 -1.92
CA HIS A 243 2.50 15.47 -0.83
C HIS A 243 2.25 16.42 0.33
N SER A 244 1.46 15.98 1.30
CA SER A 244 1.22 16.77 2.50
C SER A 244 2.17 16.32 3.61
N PRO A 245 3.10 17.18 4.08
CA PRO A 245 3.95 16.83 5.20
C PRO A 245 3.09 16.58 6.43
N ARG A 246 3.56 15.70 7.33
CA ARG A 246 2.81 15.31 8.53
C ARG A 246 2.33 16.50 9.37
N LEU A 247 3.10 17.58 9.40
CA LEU A 247 2.71 18.82 10.07
C LEU A 247 1.51 19.48 9.38
N GLN A 248 1.55 19.62 8.06
CA GLN A 248 0.44 20.17 7.29
C GLN A 248 -0.83 19.34 7.50
N ASP A 249 -0.74 18.01 7.47
CA ASP A 249 -1.87 17.15 7.76
C ASP A 249 -2.45 17.39 9.16
N ILE A 250 -1.60 17.55 10.18
CA ILE A 250 -2.06 17.80 11.55
C ILE A 250 -2.85 19.11 11.64
N PHE A 251 -2.50 20.15 10.89
CA PHE A 251 -3.16 21.46 10.98
C PHE A 251 -4.30 21.62 9.97
N LEU A 252 -4.12 21.21 8.72
CA LEU A 252 -5.04 21.46 7.62
C LEU A 252 -6.09 20.38 7.43
N SER A 253 -5.82 19.11 7.79
CA SER A 253 -6.82 18.05 7.61
C SER A 253 -8.09 18.38 8.38
N LYS A 254 -9.22 18.33 7.69
CA LYS A 254 -10.52 18.62 8.31
C LYS A 254 -10.96 17.43 9.16
N PRO A 255 -11.50 17.67 10.36
CA PRO A 255 -12.13 16.61 11.11
C PRO A 255 -13.42 16.18 10.38
N LEU A 256 -13.64 14.87 10.31
CA LEU A 256 -14.74 14.26 9.60
C LEU A 256 -15.77 13.67 10.58
N PRO A 257 -17.07 13.75 10.26
CA PRO A 257 -18.08 13.06 11.04
C PRO A 257 -17.92 11.54 10.86
N GLY A 258 -18.12 10.80 11.94
CA GLY A 258 -18.09 9.35 11.91
C GLY A 258 -18.90 8.72 13.05
N ARG A 259 -18.89 7.39 13.07
CA ARG A 259 -19.52 6.61 14.13
C ARG A 259 -18.62 5.48 14.60
N ILE A 260 -18.56 5.25 15.90
CA ILE A 260 -17.94 4.04 16.47
C ILE A 260 -18.97 2.91 16.39
N VAL A 261 -18.66 1.88 15.60
CA VAL A 261 -19.61 0.81 15.24
C VAL A 261 -19.51 -0.37 16.20
N ALA A 262 -18.29 -0.75 16.58
CA ALA A 262 -18.07 -1.94 17.41
C ALA A 262 -16.87 -1.75 18.35
N ASN A 263 -16.96 -2.37 19.53
CA ASN A 263 -15.80 -2.56 20.38
C ASN A 263 -15.02 -3.77 19.86
N LYS A 264 -13.74 -3.60 19.55
CA LYS A 264 -12.87 -4.74 19.25
C LYS A 264 -12.59 -5.42 20.59
N ALA A 265 -13.25 -6.54 20.84
CA ALA A 265 -12.92 -7.38 21.99
C ALA A 265 -11.48 -7.86 21.79
N GLY A 266 -10.55 -7.39 22.62
CA GLY A 266 -9.20 -7.92 22.63
C GLY A 266 -9.29 -9.39 23.05
N GLY A 267 -8.80 -10.31 22.22
CA GLY A 267 -8.51 -11.66 22.72
C GLY A 267 -7.51 -11.58 23.89
N LEU A 268 -7.41 -12.62 24.73
CA LEU A 268 -6.53 -12.62 25.90
C LEU A 268 -5.06 -12.20 25.60
N ALA A 269 -4.59 -12.42 24.37
CA ALA A 269 -3.25 -12.03 23.91
C ALA A 269 -3.15 -10.61 23.32
N SER A 270 -4.27 -9.96 22.96
CA SER A 270 -4.26 -8.64 22.32
C SER A 270 -4.41 -7.53 23.36
N ARG A 271 -3.28 -6.95 23.79
CA ARG A 271 -3.24 -5.79 24.69
C ARG A 271 -3.83 -4.51 24.11
N SER A 272 -4.21 -4.49 22.83
CA SER A 272 -4.81 -3.33 22.17
C SER A 272 -6.32 -3.46 22.13
N SER A 273 -7.00 -3.01 23.19
CA SER A 273 -8.45 -2.80 23.15
C SER A 273 -8.73 -1.55 22.30
N GLY A 274 -9.09 -1.77 21.04
CA GLY A 274 -9.54 -0.72 20.12
C GLY A 274 -11.05 -0.75 19.92
N ASN A 275 -11.59 0.29 19.30
CA ASN A 275 -12.91 0.26 18.71
C ASN A 275 -12.77 0.35 17.19
N VAL A 276 -13.79 -0.09 16.47
CA VAL A 276 -13.92 0.07 15.02
C VAL A 276 -14.80 1.29 14.77
N ALA A 277 -14.30 2.24 13.99
CA ALA A 277 -15.05 3.43 13.60
C ALA A 277 -15.25 3.47 12.08
N ALA A 278 -16.41 3.97 11.67
CA ALA A 278 -16.76 4.31 10.31
C ALA A 278 -16.73 5.84 10.17
N VAL A 279 -15.75 6.38 9.45
CA VAL A 279 -15.50 7.82 9.30
C VAL A 279 -15.44 8.15 7.80
N GLY A 280 -16.23 9.13 7.35
CA GLY A 280 -16.19 9.57 5.94
C GLY A 280 -16.50 8.49 4.90
N GLY A 281 -17.17 7.39 5.30
CA GLY A 281 -17.42 6.24 4.43
C GLY A 281 -16.31 5.18 4.41
N PHE A 282 -15.30 5.30 5.28
CA PHE A 282 -14.25 4.31 5.47
C PHE A 282 -14.32 3.69 6.86
N ALA A 283 -13.93 2.42 6.98
CA ALA A 283 -13.83 1.72 8.26
C ALA A 283 -12.36 1.64 8.71
N GLY A 284 -12.14 1.69 10.02
CA GLY A 284 -10.79 1.70 10.58
C GLY A 284 -10.79 1.57 12.10
N GLU A 285 -9.59 1.56 12.67
CA GLU A 285 -9.36 1.34 14.10
C GLU A 285 -9.21 2.66 14.85
N ILE A 286 -9.81 2.76 16.03
CA ILE A 286 -9.60 3.88 16.96
C ILE A 286 -9.21 3.31 18.33
N SER A 287 -8.17 3.86 18.96
CA SER A 287 -7.84 3.48 20.33
C SER A 287 -8.93 3.98 21.29
N ARG A 288 -9.29 3.19 22.31
CA ARG A 288 -10.26 3.64 23.34
C ARG A 288 -9.85 4.96 23.98
N ALA A 289 -8.56 5.16 24.25
CA ALA A 289 -8.03 6.41 24.80
C ALA A 289 -8.11 7.61 23.84
N GLN A 290 -8.37 7.36 22.56
CA GLN A 290 -8.50 8.37 21.51
C GLN A 290 -9.94 8.52 21.03
N SER A 291 -10.92 7.87 21.69
CA SER A 291 -12.32 7.91 21.28
C SER A 291 -13.09 9.15 21.77
N ASP A 292 -12.45 10.08 22.49
CA ASP A 292 -13.08 11.25 23.12
C ASP A 292 -14.26 10.89 24.05
N GLY A 293 -14.26 9.69 24.63
CA GLY A 293 -15.37 9.19 25.44
C GLY A 293 -16.60 8.78 24.63
N VAL A 294 -16.53 8.82 23.29
CA VAL A 294 -17.59 8.31 22.43
C VAL A 294 -17.68 6.79 22.60
N GLN A 295 -18.84 6.31 23.03
CA GLN A 295 -19.10 4.89 23.21
C GLN A 295 -19.46 4.23 21.88
N ALA A 296 -19.07 2.97 21.69
CA ALA A 296 -19.49 2.23 20.51
C ALA A 296 -21.01 2.08 20.43
N LEU A 297 -21.54 2.07 19.22
CA LEU A 297 -22.92 1.71 18.96
C LEU A 297 -23.19 0.29 19.47
N GLN A 298 -24.22 0.14 20.28
CA GLN A 298 -24.71 -1.18 20.69
C GLN A 298 -25.60 -1.73 19.57
N LEU A 299 -24.98 -2.45 18.63
CA LEU A 299 -25.70 -3.23 17.63
C LEU A 299 -26.09 -4.58 18.27
N GLY A 300 -27.38 -4.81 18.50
CA GLY A 300 -27.88 -6.13 18.90
C GLY A 300 -28.29 -6.33 20.35
N VAL A 301 -28.82 -5.31 21.04
CA VAL A 301 -29.69 -5.58 22.19
C VAL A 301 -31.13 -5.58 21.68
N GLU A 302 -31.75 -6.75 21.63
CA GLU A 302 -33.11 -7.04 21.14
C GLU A 302 -34.23 -6.39 21.98
N ASP A 303 -33.92 -5.39 22.81
CA ASP A 303 -34.94 -4.65 23.54
C ASP A 303 -35.58 -3.62 22.62
N ALA A 304 -36.61 -4.07 21.90
CA ALA A 304 -37.50 -3.30 21.04
C ALA A 304 -38.16 -2.09 21.72
N THR A 305 -37.96 -1.89 23.02
CA THR A 305 -38.52 -0.81 23.84
C THR A 305 -37.59 0.39 23.98
N THR A 306 -36.27 0.21 23.83
CA THR A 306 -35.31 1.32 23.74
C THR A 306 -34.93 1.53 22.29
N GLY A 307 -35.72 2.35 21.59
CA GLY A 307 -35.46 2.72 20.20
C GLY A 307 -33.97 2.96 19.97
N LEU A 308 -33.43 2.36 18.89
CA LEU A 308 -32.03 2.50 18.47
C LEU A 308 -31.60 3.94 18.72
N LYS A 309 -30.79 4.18 19.76
CA LYS A 309 -30.27 5.51 20.05
C LYS A 309 -29.30 5.83 18.93
N THR A 310 -29.83 6.38 17.84
CA THR A 310 -29.10 6.67 16.60
C THR A 310 -27.96 7.66 16.82
N ASP A 311 -27.96 8.33 17.97
CA ASP A 311 -26.96 9.30 18.40
C ASP A 311 -25.77 8.67 19.10
N LEU A 312 -25.88 7.43 19.59
CA LEU A 312 -24.74 6.71 20.16
C LEU A 312 -23.69 6.45 19.08
N GLY A 313 -22.42 6.52 19.48
CA GLY A 313 -21.28 6.34 18.60
C GLY A 313 -20.98 7.53 17.69
N LYS A 314 -21.87 8.53 17.56
CA LYS A 314 -21.58 9.73 16.76
C LYS A 314 -20.44 10.51 17.38
N GLY A 315 -19.48 10.87 16.54
CA GLY A 315 -18.35 11.68 16.94
C GLY A 315 -17.70 12.36 15.75
N VAL A 316 -16.75 13.21 16.06
CA VAL A 316 -15.94 13.93 15.08
C VAL A 316 -14.51 13.39 15.19
N PHE A 317 -14.01 12.85 14.08
CA PHE A 317 -12.78 12.09 14.05
C PHE A 317 -11.84 12.64 12.99
N ARG A 318 -10.54 12.47 13.20
CA ARG A 318 -9.50 12.72 12.21
C ARG A 318 -8.82 11.43 11.84
N VAL A 319 -8.42 11.34 10.57
CA VAL A 319 -7.59 10.26 10.07
C VAL A 319 -6.17 10.49 10.57
N SER A 320 -5.67 9.59 11.42
CA SER A 320 -4.31 9.69 11.97
C SER A 320 -3.29 8.97 11.11
N ARG A 321 -3.67 7.83 10.53
CA ARG A 321 -2.80 7.03 9.68
C ARG A 321 -3.64 6.28 8.68
N VAL A 322 -3.11 6.19 7.47
CA VAL A 322 -3.66 5.39 6.39
C VAL A 322 -2.52 4.49 5.92
N LEU A 323 -2.76 3.20 5.83
CA LEU A 323 -1.78 2.23 5.35
C LEU A 323 -2.39 1.49 4.15
N LEU A 324 -1.76 1.62 2.99
CA LEU A 324 -2.16 0.88 1.79
C LEU A 324 -1.47 -0.49 1.81
N GLU A 325 -2.24 -1.54 2.05
CA GLU A 325 -1.73 -2.91 2.11
C GLU A 325 -1.75 -3.59 0.73
N LYS A 326 -2.85 -3.39 -0.01
CA LYS A 326 -3.08 -3.91 -1.37
C LYS A 326 -3.85 -2.88 -2.19
N ALA A 327 -3.40 -2.63 -3.43
CA ALA A 327 -4.09 -1.83 -4.42
C ALA A 327 -4.87 -2.74 -5.39
N PRO A 328 -5.99 -2.26 -5.98
CA PRO A 328 -6.76 -3.03 -6.94
C PRO A 328 -5.99 -3.19 -8.25
N ARG A 329 -6.20 -4.32 -8.93
CA ARG A 329 -5.68 -4.51 -10.28
C ARG A 329 -6.55 -3.78 -11.31
N VAL A 330 -6.19 -2.55 -11.65
CA VAL A 330 -6.95 -1.72 -12.61
C VAL A 330 -6.68 -2.11 -14.07
N VAL A 331 -5.56 -2.80 -14.35
CA VAL A 331 -5.17 -3.23 -15.70
C VAL A 331 -5.09 -4.76 -15.76
N GLY A 332 -5.87 -5.36 -16.65
CA GLY A 332 -5.87 -6.79 -16.94
C GLY A 332 -7.16 -7.25 -17.63
N PRO A 333 -7.25 -8.54 -18.00
CA PRO A 333 -8.42 -9.10 -18.67
C PRO A 333 -9.72 -8.91 -17.89
N VAL A 334 -9.63 -8.88 -16.56
CA VAL A 334 -10.72 -8.57 -15.64
C VAL A 334 -10.21 -7.51 -14.68
N PRO A 335 -10.48 -6.22 -14.91
CA PRO A 335 -10.08 -5.16 -13.99
C PRO A 335 -10.89 -5.25 -12.70
N GLU A 336 -10.20 -5.23 -11.55
CA GLU A 336 -10.81 -5.28 -10.22
C GLU A 336 -11.46 -3.93 -9.86
N SER A 337 -12.62 -3.97 -9.23
CA SER A 337 -13.23 -2.81 -8.57
C SER A 337 -12.58 -2.53 -7.22
N LEU A 338 -12.64 -1.28 -6.77
CA LEU A 338 -12.25 -0.86 -5.41
C LEU A 338 -13.03 -1.61 -4.32
N TYR A 339 -14.22 -2.11 -4.63
CA TYR A 339 -15.13 -2.76 -3.68
C TYR A 339 -15.12 -4.28 -3.76
N ASP A 340 -14.44 -4.87 -4.75
CA ASP A 340 -14.32 -6.32 -4.84
C ASP A 340 -13.61 -6.84 -3.59
N GLU A 341 -14.10 -7.96 -3.05
CA GLU A 341 -13.61 -8.48 -1.77
C GLU A 341 -12.11 -8.74 -1.83
N GLY A 342 -11.36 -7.95 -1.08
CA GLY A 342 -9.91 -8.06 -1.01
C GLY A 342 -9.16 -7.54 -2.24
N ALA A 343 -9.79 -6.83 -3.19
CA ALA A 343 -9.09 -6.11 -4.24
C ALA A 343 -8.28 -4.93 -3.68
N THR A 344 -8.93 -4.08 -2.88
CA THR A 344 -8.28 -2.97 -2.18
C THR A 344 -8.28 -3.22 -0.68
N LYS A 345 -7.11 -3.12 -0.05
CA LYS A 345 -6.96 -3.22 1.41
C LYS A 345 -6.26 -1.99 1.93
N VAL A 346 -7.03 -1.15 2.61
CA VAL A 346 -6.52 0.03 3.31
C VAL A 346 -6.81 -0.11 4.79
N LYS A 347 -5.77 -0.02 5.61
CA LYS A 347 -5.89 0.02 7.06
C LYS A 347 -5.85 1.45 7.54
N MET A 348 -6.94 1.92 8.13
CA MET A 348 -7.03 3.27 8.67
C MET A 348 -6.99 3.25 10.20
N THR A 349 -6.34 4.28 10.76
CA THR A 349 -6.47 4.60 12.17
C THR A 349 -7.02 5.99 12.36
N PHE A 350 -7.98 6.12 13.27
CA PHE A 350 -8.65 7.38 13.57
C PHE A 350 -8.29 7.87 14.97
N ARG A 351 -8.46 9.17 15.18
CA ARG A 351 -8.37 9.84 16.48
C ARG A 351 -9.56 10.76 16.66
N GLY A 352 -10.12 10.81 17.85
CA GLY A 352 -11.11 11.81 18.24
C GLY A 352 -10.51 13.21 18.20
N TRP A 353 -11.32 14.17 17.75
CA TRP A 353 -10.94 15.56 17.58
C TRP A 353 -10.57 16.26 18.89
N ALA A 354 -11.33 16.05 19.97
CA ALA A 354 -11.10 16.69 21.26
C ALA A 354 -9.79 16.21 21.90
N THR A 355 -9.48 14.90 21.83
CA THR A 355 -8.18 14.36 22.28
C THR A 355 -7.03 14.85 21.40
N ALA A 356 -7.25 15.00 20.09
CA ALA A 356 -6.22 15.48 19.18
C ALA A 356 -5.80 16.94 19.45
N ASN A 357 -6.73 17.79 19.88
CA ASN A 357 -6.43 19.18 20.24
C ASN A 357 -5.91 19.35 21.66
N SER A 358 -6.46 18.60 22.63
CA SER A 358 -6.03 18.71 24.04
C SER A 358 -4.60 18.24 24.29
N ARG A 359 -4.05 17.38 23.42
CA ARG A 359 -2.63 16.97 23.49
C ARG A 359 -1.67 17.95 22.82
N ARG A 360 -2.15 19.00 22.17
CA ARG A 360 -1.26 20.00 21.58
C ARG A 360 -0.71 20.86 22.70
N GLU A 361 0.61 20.91 22.83
CA GLU A 361 1.28 21.86 23.73
C GLU A 361 0.90 23.29 23.35
N ASN A 362 0.75 23.56 22.04
CA ASN A 362 0.30 24.82 21.50
C ASN A 362 -1.04 24.65 20.76
N GLY A 363 -2.10 25.25 21.30
CA GLY A 363 -3.45 25.17 20.74
C GLY A 363 -3.68 26.13 19.55
N HIS A 364 -2.76 27.04 19.29
CA HIS A 364 -2.89 28.05 18.25
C HIS A 364 -2.38 27.56 16.88
N TRP A 365 -2.71 28.32 15.84
CA TRP A 365 -2.27 28.02 14.48
C TRP A 365 -0.79 28.42 14.30
N PRO A 366 0.05 27.54 13.72
CA PRO A 366 1.44 27.87 13.41
C PRO A 366 1.54 29.17 12.60
N GLY A 367 2.45 30.05 12.97
CA GLY A 367 2.64 31.36 12.33
C GLY A 367 1.71 32.46 12.84
N SER A 368 0.70 32.16 13.67
CA SER A 368 -0.10 33.20 14.35
C SER A 368 0.70 33.87 15.46
N ARG A 369 0.39 35.15 15.75
CA ARG A 369 1.00 35.89 16.88
C ARG A 369 0.79 35.16 18.21
N ALA A 370 -0.38 34.55 18.41
CA ALA A 370 -0.70 33.77 19.59
C ALA A 370 0.17 32.51 19.72
N TYR A 371 0.49 31.85 18.59
CA TYR A 371 1.38 30.70 18.57
C TYR A 371 2.80 31.06 19.02
N VAL A 372 3.33 32.19 18.55
CA VAL A 372 4.67 32.69 18.92
C VAL A 372 4.70 33.20 20.36
N ALA A 373 3.62 33.84 20.81
CA ALA A 373 3.51 34.39 22.15
C ALA A 373 3.18 33.34 23.22
N GLN A 374 2.90 32.09 22.84
CA GLN A 374 2.52 31.06 23.80
C GLN A 374 3.74 30.64 24.64
N ASP A 375 3.70 30.97 25.93
CA ASP A 375 4.71 30.54 26.89
C ASP A 375 4.51 29.05 27.21
N LEU A 376 5.39 28.20 26.67
CA LEU A 376 5.36 26.75 26.88
C LEU A 376 5.52 26.34 28.35
N ARG A 377 5.96 27.27 29.22
CA ARG A 377 6.12 27.02 30.66
C ARG A 377 4.81 26.91 31.42
N GLN A 378 3.72 27.51 30.90
CA GLN A 378 2.42 27.52 31.60
C GLN A 378 1.58 26.26 31.39
N ASN A 379 1.89 25.42 30.40
CA ASN A 379 1.08 24.25 30.03
C ASN A 379 1.51 22.94 30.70
N PHE A 380 2.47 22.96 31.62
CA PHE A 380 2.57 21.92 32.64
C PHE A 380 1.46 22.10 33.69
N LEU A 381 0.20 22.14 33.26
CA LEU A 381 -0.86 21.76 34.17
C LEU A 381 -0.61 20.29 34.50
N PRO A 382 -0.45 19.91 35.78
CA PRO A 382 -0.29 18.52 36.13
C PRO A 382 -1.47 17.78 35.51
N LEU A 383 -1.17 16.78 34.67
CA LEU A 383 -2.19 15.87 34.13
C LEU A 383 -3.17 15.58 35.27
N PRO A 384 -4.50 15.75 35.10
CA PRO A 384 -5.44 15.42 36.14
C PRO A 384 -5.05 14.04 36.63
N SER A 385 -4.65 13.95 37.89
CA SER A 385 -4.15 12.73 38.47
C SER A 385 -5.25 11.71 38.24
N VAL A 386 -5.05 10.83 37.25
CA VAL A 386 -5.95 9.71 37.07
C VAL A 386 -5.94 9.06 38.44
N PRO A 387 -7.08 9.03 39.16
CA PRO A 387 -7.09 8.52 40.52
C PRO A 387 -6.48 7.14 40.43
N ARG A 388 -5.25 7.01 40.95
CA ARG A 388 -4.59 5.73 41.10
C ARG A 388 -5.56 4.99 42.01
N LYS A 389 -6.36 4.11 41.41
CA LYS A 389 -7.19 3.17 42.15
C LYS A 389 -6.26 2.58 43.20
N ASN A 390 -6.54 2.87 44.47
CA ASN A 390 -5.70 2.50 45.61
C ASN A 390 -5.18 1.08 45.39
N ARG A 391 -3.87 0.97 45.18
CA ARG A 391 -3.17 -0.31 45.12
C ARG A 391 -3.11 -0.99 46.48
N ASP A 392 -3.61 -0.32 47.52
CA ASP A 392 -3.63 -0.79 48.91
C ASP A 392 -4.77 -1.78 49.21
N ASN A 393 -5.61 -2.10 48.21
CA ASN A 393 -6.51 -3.27 48.23
C ASN A 393 -6.08 -4.36 47.23
N LEU A 394 -4.78 -4.46 46.89
CA LEU A 394 -4.20 -5.74 46.52
C LEU A 394 -4.06 -6.55 47.81
N GLY A 395 -5.15 -7.21 48.20
CA GLY A 395 -5.05 -8.36 49.08
C GLY A 395 -4.01 -9.29 48.49
N LEU A 396 -2.85 -9.34 49.13
CA LEU A 396 -1.88 -10.41 48.91
C LEU A 396 -2.69 -11.71 48.96
N PRO A 397 -2.64 -12.56 47.91
CA PRO A 397 -3.25 -13.88 48.02
C PRO A 397 -2.60 -14.55 49.22
N LYS A 398 -3.42 -14.89 50.23
CA LYS A 398 -2.98 -15.78 51.31
C LYS A 398 -2.37 -17.02 50.63
N PRO A 399 -1.22 -17.53 51.12
CA PRO A 399 -0.63 -18.74 50.56
C PRO A 399 -1.70 -19.82 50.56
N VAL A 400 -2.14 -20.22 49.37
CA VAL A 400 -3.06 -21.33 49.19
C VAL A 400 -2.25 -22.57 49.48
N ASP A 401 -2.65 -23.29 50.53
CA ASP A 401 -2.06 -24.57 50.92
C ASP A 401 -1.90 -25.51 49.71
N GLY A 402 -0.80 -26.25 49.69
CA GLY A 402 -0.28 -27.05 48.57
C GLY A 402 -1.18 -28.20 48.08
N ARG A 403 -2.35 -27.88 47.52
CA ARG A 403 -3.26 -28.84 46.88
C ARG A 403 -3.55 -28.57 45.40
N VAL A 404 -2.97 -27.52 44.80
CA VAL A 404 -3.21 -27.19 43.37
C VAL A 404 -2.16 -27.82 42.43
N ALA A 405 -1.01 -28.26 42.95
CA ALA A 405 0.05 -28.86 42.13
C ALA A 405 -0.29 -30.26 41.58
N SER A 406 -1.26 -30.97 42.15
CA SER A 406 -1.68 -32.28 41.64
C SER A 406 -2.56 -32.20 40.38
N ASN A 407 -3.36 -31.13 40.24
CA ASN A 407 -4.32 -31.02 39.13
C ASN A 407 -3.67 -30.62 37.79
N ILE A 408 -2.51 -29.97 37.81
CA ILE A 408 -1.81 -29.56 36.57
C ILE A 408 -1.04 -30.73 35.95
N LEU A 409 -0.49 -31.63 36.79
CA LEU A 409 0.17 -32.85 36.31
C LEU A 409 -0.84 -33.87 35.75
N ASP A 410 -2.04 -33.96 36.34
CA ASP A 410 -3.13 -34.81 35.81
C ASP A 410 -3.74 -34.27 34.51
N GLN A 411 -3.79 -32.95 34.31
CA GLN A 411 -4.25 -32.38 33.04
C GLN A 411 -3.22 -32.52 31.92
N LEU A 412 -1.92 -32.46 32.24
CA LEU A 412 -0.86 -32.70 31.25
C LEU A 412 -0.75 -34.18 30.85
N SER A 413 -1.04 -35.12 31.76
CA SER A 413 -1.08 -36.55 31.43
C SER A 413 -2.25 -36.91 30.51
N GLN A 414 -3.42 -36.29 30.68
CA GLN A 414 -4.58 -36.47 29.79
C GLN A 414 -4.34 -35.91 28.38
N VAL A 415 -3.65 -34.78 28.24
CA VAL A 415 -3.33 -34.19 26.93
C VAL A 415 -2.27 -35.01 26.18
N LEU A 416 -1.30 -35.59 26.88
CA LEU A 416 -0.32 -36.50 26.27
C LEU A 416 -0.94 -37.85 25.88
N ALA A 417 -1.91 -38.37 26.64
CA ALA A 417 -2.64 -39.60 26.28
C ALA A 417 -3.56 -39.43 25.05
N LEU A 418 -4.13 -38.24 24.83
CA LEU A 418 -5.00 -37.96 23.68
C LEU A 418 -4.22 -37.77 22.36
N ASN A 419 -2.99 -37.28 22.41
CA ASN A 419 -2.16 -37.10 21.21
C ASN A 419 -1.46 -38.39 20.73
N GLY A 420 -1.38 -39.44 21.56
CA GLY A 420 -0.81 -40.73 21.18
C GLY A 420 -1.73 -41.64 20.34
N ARG A 421 -3.04 -41.35 20.25
CA ARG A 421 -4.04 -42.23 19.62
C ARG A 421 -4.43 -41.88 18.17
N ARG A 422 -3.86 -40.83 17.57
CA ARG A 422 -4.26 -40.33 16.23
C ARG A 422 -3.32 -40.70 15.06
N ARG A 423 -2.45 -41.70 15.22
CA ARG A 423 -1.65 -42.27 14.12
C ARG A 423 -1.76 -43.80 14.09
N ARG A 424 -2.91 -44.31 13.63
CA ARG A 424 -3.05 -45.66 13.06
C ARG A 424 -4.44 -45.78 12.43
N GLY A 425 -4.48 -46.03 11.13
CA GLY A 425 -5.69 -46.35 10.38
C GLY A 425 -6.01 -45.28 9.35
N ASP A 426 -5.44 -45.42 8.16
CA ASP A 426 -6.19 -45.41 6.89
C ASP A 426 -5.20 -45.67 5.76
N ASP A 427 -4.84 -46.95 5.62
CA ASP A 427 -4.35 -47.56 4.39
C ASP A 427 -5.18 -48.83 4.21
N LYS A 428 -6.17 -48.79 3.31
CA LYS A 428 -6.64 -49.92 2.47
C LYS A 428 -7.86 -49.55 1.60
N LEU A 429 -7.68 -49.89 0.32
CA LEU A 429 -8.61 -49.99 -0.83
C LEU A 429 -8.76 -48.73 -1.69
#